data_AF-M3ACZ8-F1
#
_entry.id   AF-M3ACZ8-F1
#
_cell.length_a   1.000
_cell.length_b   1.000
_cell.length_c   1.000
_cell.angle_alpha   90.00
_cell.angle_beta   90.00
_cell.angle_gamma   90.00
#
_symmetry.space_group_name_H-M   'P 1'
#
loop_
_entity.id
_entity.type
_entity.pdbx_description
1 polymer ?
#
loop_
_entity_poly.entity_id
_entity_poly.type
_entity_poly.pdbx_seq_one_letter_code
_entity_poly.pdbx_strand_id
1 'polypeptide(L)'
;MGDKPDTPEILYHYCSNAAFLSIIESGTIRLSDLSLSNDSQEGRWVKKIINDSLKPSGIETDIPMRYLDEIIDKTRALGFCVSGDHDSLSQWRACADNASGVAIGLSAEYLKLSSRPNLGFRHHMAGFDRVRYKLDERQQLILGLIEEISSITAEN
;
A
#
# COMPACT_ATOMS: atom_id res chain seq x y z
N MET A 1 2.70 22.57 22.32
CA MET A 1 1.98 21.34 21.95
C MET A 1 2.95 20.53 21.13
N GLY A 2 3.58 19.51 21.72
CA GLY A 2 4.70 18.80 21.09
C GLY A 2 4.26 18.04 19.84
N ASP A 3 5.10 18.04 18.81
CA ASP A 3 4.92 17.27 17.59
C ASP A 3 4.58 15.82 17.93
N LYS A 4 3.41 15.35 17.48
CA LYS A 4 3.10 13.93 17.48
C LYS A 4 4.04 13.26 16.49
N PRO A 5 4.62 12.09 16.80
CA PRO A 5 5.34 11.31 15.80
C PRO A 5 4.40 11.02 14.62
N ASP A 6 4.94 11.11 13.40
CA ASP A 6 4.21 10.94 12.14
C ASP A 6 3.70 9.49 11.93
N THR A 7 4.04 8.56 12.84
CA THR A 7 3.46 7.21 12.93
C THR A 7 3.26 6.84 14.40
N PRO A 8 2.09 6.34 14.81
CA PRO A 8 1.88 5.76 16.14
C PRO A 8 2.85 4.59 16.42
N GLU A 9 3.16 4.36 17.70
CA GLU A 9 4.01 3.24 18.14
C GLU A 9 3.36 1.88 17.87
N ILE A 10 2.04 1.81 18.06
CA ILE A 10 1.22 0.63 17.81
C ILE A 10 0.26 0.92 16.65
N LEU A 11 0.19 -0.04 15.73
CA LEU A 11 -0.76 -0.04 14.62
C LEU A 11 -1.67 -1.26 14.72
N TYR A 12 -2.89 -1.14 14.24
CA TYR A 12 -3.94 -2.11 14.48
C TYR A 12 -4.33 -2.84 13.20
N HIS A 13 -4.21 -4.16 13.22
CA HIS A 13 -4.77 -5.04 12.20
C HIS A 13 -6.15 -5.52 12.64
N TYR A 14 -7.19 -5.07 11.94
CA TYR A 14 -8.57 -5.47 12.18
C TYR A 14 -8.88 -6.73 11.39
N CYS A 15 -9.43 -7.75 12.04
CA CYS A 15 -9.74 -9.03 11.39
C CYS A 15 -10.91 -9.76 12.06
N SER A 16 -11.47 -10.76 11.38
CA SER A 16 -12.49 -11.64 11.95
C SER A 16 -11.91 -12.57 13.02
N ASN A 17 -12.76 -13.17 13.86
CA ASN A 17 -12.32 -14.13 14.88
C ASN A 17 -11.63 -15.36 14.28
N ALA A 18 -12.07 -15.81 13.10
CA ALA A 18 -11.44 -16.92 12.39
C ALA A 18 -10.03 -16.57 11.90
N ALA A 19 -9.84 -15.36 11.37
CA ALA A 19 -8.53 -14.88 10.97
C ALA A 19 -7.60 -14.69 12.17
N PHE A 20 -8.12 -14.13 13.28
CA PHE A 20 -7.38 -14.02 14.53
C PHE A 20 -6.91 -15.39 15.04
N LEU A 21 -7.79 -16.38 15.10
CA LEU A 21 -7.44 -17.74 15.51
C LEU A 21 -6.33 -18.31 14.61
N SER A 22 -6.45 -18.15 13.29
CA SER A 22 -5.41 -18.58 12.36
C SER A 22 -4.06 -17.89 12.63
N ILE A 23 -4.05 -16.59 12.94
CA ILE A 23 -2.82 -15.83 13.21
C ILE A 23 -2.13 -16.32 14.48
N ILE A 24 -2.88 -16.55 15.56
CA ILE A 24 -2.30 -17.01 16.83
C ILE A 24 -1.81 -18.46 16.75
N GLU A 25 -2.51 -19.32 16.01
CA GLU A 25 -2.12 -20.73 15.82
C GLU A 25 -0.87 -20.86 14.95
N SER A 26 -0.77 -20.04 13.89
CA SER A 26 0.37 -20.10 12.96
C SER A 26 1.53 -19.19 13.34
N GLY A 27 1.33 -18.23 14.24
CA GLY A 27 2.29 -17.16 14.55
C GLY A 27 2.65 -16.29 13.34
N THR A 28 1.79 -16.23 12.32
CA THR A 28 2.08 -15.55 11.05
C THR A 28 0.87 -14.76 10.53
N ILE A 29 1.14 -13.62 9.90
CA ILE A 29 0.14 -12.84 9.17
C ILE A 29 0.19 -13.28 7.71
N ARG A 30 -0.96 -13.70 7.16
CA ARG A 30 -1.08 -14.03 5.74
C ARG A 30 -1.31 -12.76 4.92
N LEU A 31 -0.58 -12.63 3.83
CA LEU A 31 -0.77 -11.53 2.88
C LEU A 31 -1.89 -11.89 1.89
N SER A 32 -2.69 -10.90 1.54
CA SER A 32 -3.76 -11.01 0.55
C SER A 32 -3.37 -10.29 -0.73
N ASP A 33 -3.94 -10.73 -1.85
CA ASP A 33 -3.76 -10.06 -3.14
C ASP A 33 -4.42 -8.67 -3.10
N LEU A 34 -3.62 -7.62 -3.30
CA LEU A 34 -4.11 -6.24 -3.25
C LEU A 34 -5.08 -5.92 -4.39
N SER A 35 -5.11 -6.71 -5.46
CA SER A 35 -6.15 -6.58 -6.50
C SER A 35 -7.57 -6.88 -5.99
N LEU A 36 -7.67 -7.59 -4.85
CA LEU A 36 -8.92 -7.92 -4.17
C LEU A 36 -9.23 -6.99 -2.99
N SER A 37 -8.51 -5.87 -2.89
CA SER A 37 -8.72 -4.90 -1.84
C SER A 37 -10.16 -4.36 -1.83
N ASN A 38 -10.62 -4.02 -0.62
CA ASN A 38 -11.92 -3.40 -0.42
C ASN A 38 -11.94 -1.91 -0.82
N ASP A 39 -10.78 -1.29 -1.08
CA ASP A 39 -10.72 0.03 -1.70
C ASP A 39 -10.94 -0.10 -3.20
N SER A 40 -12.16 0.20 -3.62
CA SER A 40 -12.53 0.21 -5.02
C SER A 40 -11.61 1.13 -5.85
N GLN A 41 -11.01 2.18 -5.31
CA GLN A 41 -10.13 3.05 -6.11
C GLN A 41 -8.72 2.49 -6.28
N GLU A 42 -8.33 1.47 -5.51
CA GLU A 42 -6.99 0.90 -5.53
C GLU A 42 -6.59 0.42 -6.95
N GLY A 43 -5.37 0.79 -7.37
CA GLY A 43 -4.86 0.56 -8.74
C GLY A 43 -5.53 1.39 -9.85
N ARG A 44 -6.79 1.81 -9.71
CA ARG A 44 -7.51 2.60 -10.74
C ARG A 44 -7.05 4.05 -10.82
N TRP A 45 -6.74 4.67 -9.68
CA TRP A 45 -6.33 6.08 -9.66
C TRP A 45 -4.94 6.31 -10.28
N VAL A 46 -4.02 5.35 -10.14
CA VAL A 46 -2.65 5.43 -10.68
C VAL A 46 -2.68 5.62 -12.19
N LYS A 47 -3.51 4.82 -12.87
CA LYS A 47 -3.76 4.89 -14.32
C LYS A 47 -4.18 6.28 -14.77
N LYS A 48 -5.11 6.89 -14.02
CA LYS A 48 -5.62 8.22 -14.31
C LYS A 48 -4.52 9.28 -14.14
N ILE A 49 -3.77 9.23 -13.05
CA ILE A 49 -2.72 10.22 -12.79
C ILE A 49 -1.60 10.12 -13.81
N ILE A 50 -1.12 8.91 -14.13
CA ILE A 50 -0.09 8.73 -15.17
C ILE A 50 -0.56 9.33 -16.50
N ASN A 51 -1.79 9.01 -16.93
CA ASN A 51 -2.34 9.56 -18.17
C ASN A 51 -2.47 11.08 -18.13
N ASP A 52 -2.96 11.65 -17.02
CA ASP A 52 -3.13 13.10 -16.88
C ASP A 52 -1.77 13.84 -16.79
N SER A 53 -0.75 13.23 -16.20
CA SER A 53 0.61 13.78 -16.07
C SER A 53 1.42 13.72 -17.37
N LEU A 54 1.13 12.77 -18.28
CA LEU A 54 1.88 12.63 -19.54
C LEU A 54 1.30 13.48 -20.68
N LYS A 55 0.01 13.85 -20.62
CA LYS A 55 -0.65 14.74 -21.61
C LYS A 55 0.10 16.06 -21.89
N PRO A 56 0.62 16.80 -20.89
CA PRO A 56 1.29 18.09 -21.11
C PRO A 56 2.67 17.95 -21.74
N SER A 57 3.33 16.80 -21.58
CA SER A 57 4.73 16.59 -21.99
C SER A 57 4.90 16.40 -23.50
N GLY A 58 3.81 16.33 -24.27
CA GLY A 58 3.85 16.01 -25.71
C GLY A 58 4.36 14.58 -26.00
N ILE A 59 4.61 13.80 -24.96
CA ILE A 59 4.93 12.38 -25.07
C ILE A 59 3.60 11.69 -25.34
N GLU A 60 3.30 11.43 -26.62
CA GLU A 60 2.39 10.36 -27.01
C GLU A 60 3.01 9.04 -26.55
N THR A 61 2.96 8.79 -25.26
CA THR A 61 3.10 7.44 -24.75
C THR A 61 1.81 6.76 -25.06
N ASP A 62 1.76 6.20 -26.26
CA ASP A 62 0.97 5.02 -26.55
C ASP A 62 1.54 3.84 -25.74
N ILE A 63 1.84 4.02 -24.44
CA ILE A 63 1.90 2.93 -23.47
C ILE A 63 0.43 2.54 -23.41
N PRO A 64 0.04 1.49 -24.15
CA PRO A 64 -1.35 1.13 -24.20
C PRO A 64 -1.73 0.83 -22.75
N MET A 65 -2.85 1.35 -22.28
CA MET A 65 -3.35 1.06 -20.92
C MET A 65 -3.28 -0.44 -20.60
N ARG A 66 -3.39 -1.30 -21.62
CA ARG A 66 -3.15 -2.74 -21.58
C ARG A 66 -1.78 -3.16 -21.03
N TYR A 67 -0.69 -2.46 -21.31
CA TYR A 67 0.63 -2.75 -20.74
C TYR A 67 0.69 -2.41 -19.25
N LEU A 68 0.07 -1.30 -18.83
CA LEU A 68 -0.05 -0.97 -17.40
C LEU A 68 -0.95 -1.98 -16.68
N ASP A 69 -2.05 -2.39 -17.31
CA ASP A 69 -2.93 -3.46 -16.82
C ASP A 69 -2.16 -4.77 -16.69
N GLU A 70 -1.40 -5.15 -17.71
CA GLU A 70 -0.56 -6.34 -17.66
C GLU A 70 0.52 -6.26 -16.59
N ILE A 71 1.16 -5.10 -16.38
CA ILE A 71 2.16 -4.93 -15.32
C ILE A 71 1.49 -5.07 -13.95
N ILE A 72 0.36 -4.40 -13.71
CA ILE A 72 -0.38 -4.48 -12.43
C ILE A 72 -0.85 -5.92 -12.18
N ASP A 73 -1.44 -6.56 -13.19
CA ASP A 73 -1.96 -7.93 -13.07
C ASP A 73 -0.82 -8.95 -12.90
N LYS A 74 0.33 -8.77 -13.55
CA LYS A 74 1.49 -9.68 -13.45
C LYS A 74 2.31 -9.45 -12.19
N THR A 75 2.32 -8.24 -11.64
CA THR A 75 3.14 -7.92 -10.45
C THR A 75 2.53 -8.38 -9.13
N ARG A 76 1.26 -8.84 -9.13
CA ARG A 76 0.52 -9.43 -7.99
C ARG A 76 1.10 -9.03 -6.63
N ALA A 77 0.85 -7.79 -6.25
CA ALA A 77 1.27 -7.30 -4.96
C ALA A 77 0.47 -7.99 -3.85
N LEU A 78 1.17 -8.60 -2.91
CA LEU A 78 0.58 -9.16 -1.71
C LEU A 78 0.78 -8.20 -0.54
N GLY A 79 -0.27 -7.95 0.24
CA GLY A 79 -0.21 -7.04 1.37
C GLY A 79 -1.23 -7.35 2.46
N PHE A 80 -1.08 -6.63 3.56
CA PHE A 80 -2.09 -6.53 4.61
C PHE A 80 -2.08 -5.09 5.12
N CYS A 81 -3.18 -4.66 5.73
CA CYS A 81 -3.34 -3.28 6.18
C CYS A 81 -3.34 -3.18 7.70
N VAL A 82 -2.79 -2.07 8.20
CA VAL A 82 -2.83 -1.67 9.60
C VAL A 82 -3.29 -0.23 9.72
N SER A 83 -3.94 0.10 10.83
CA SER A 83 -4.47 1.43 11.12
C SER A 83 -3.72 2.08 12.28
N GLY A 84 -3.54 3.40 12.24
CA GLY A 84 -3.10 4.17 13.41
C GLY A 84 -4.18 4.34 14.47
N ASP A 85 -5.45 4.16 14.08
CA ASP A 85 -6.59 4.32 14.95
C ASP A 85 -6.98 2.97 15.57
N HIS A 86 -6.98 2.91 16.90
CA HIS A 86 -7.42 1.74 17.68
C HIS A 86 -8.92 1.47 17.58
N ASP A 87 -9.72 2.53 17.43
CA ASP A 87 -11.18 2.43 17.41
C ASP A 87 -11.75 3.18 16.19
N SER A 88 -11.72 2.50 15.04
CA SER A 88 -12.19 3.05 13.77
C SER A 88 -13.43 2.32 13.28
N LEU A 89 -14.57 3.01 13.25
CA LEU A 89 -15.85 2.45 12.82
C LEU A 89 -15.80 1.84 11.40
N SER A 90 -15.07 2.49 10.48
CA SER A 90 -14.91 1.97 9.12
C SER A 90 -14.14 0.66 9.10
N GLN A 91 -13.08 0.54 9.91
CA GLN A 91 -12.29 -0.68 10.03
C GLN A 91 -13.08 -1.81 10.73
N TRP A 92 -13.82 -1.49 11.79
CA TRP A 92 -14.69 -2.44 12.46
C TRP A 92 -15.71 -3.07 11.50
N ARG A 93 -16.32 -2.25 10.65
CA ARG A 93 -17.29 -2.71 9.64
C ARG A 93 -16.63 -3.51 8.52
N ALA A 94 -15.56 -2.96 7.92
CA ALA A 94 -14.99 -3.50 6.70
C ALA A 94 -14.08 -4.72 6.92
N CYS A 95 -13.38 -4.77 8.06
CA CYS A 95 -12.27 -5.72 8.28
C CYS A 95 -12.52 -6.65 9.48
N ALA A 96 -13.27 -6.22 10.49
CA ALA A 96 -13.54 -7.00 11.70
C ALA A 96 -14.98 -7.53 11.75
N ASP A 97 -15.43 -8.14 10.66
CA ASP A 97 -16.69 -8.90 10.56
C ASP A 97 -17.89 -8.12 11.12
N ASN A 98 -18.16 -6.91 10.58
CA ASN A 98 -19.24 -6.05 11.07
C ASN A 98 -19.21 -5.78 12.59
N ALA A 99 -18.01 -5.50 13.12
CA ALA A 99 -17.73 -5.20 14.53
C ALA A 99 -17.85 -6.38 15.51
N SER A 100 -17.89 -7.63 15.04
CA SER A 100 -17.79 -8.82 15.91
C SER A 100 -16.41 -9.48 15.93
N GLY A 101 -15.45 -8.96 15.18
CA GLY A 101 -14.05 -9.41 15.16
C GLY A 101 -13.17 -8.74 16.23
N VAL A 102 -11.88 -8.61 15.92
CA VAL A 102 -10.87 -8.05 16.83
C VAL A 102 -9.92 -7.09 16.13
N ALA A 103 -9.23 -6.27 16.92
CA ALA A 103 -8.12 -5.44 16.49
C ALA A 103 -6.83 -5.89 17.20
N ILE A 104 -5.83 -6.32 16.42
CA ILE A 104 -4.54 -6.79 16.93
C ILE A 104 -3.54 -5.63 16.86
N GLY A 105 -2.97 -5.25 18.01
CA GLY A 105 -1.90 -4.26 18.08
C GLY A 105 -0.55 -4.85 17.64
N LEU A 106 0.14 -4.15 16.73
CA LEU A 106 1.44 -4.50 16.18
C LEU A 106 2.42 -3.34 16.35
N SER A 107 3.68 -3.64 16.67
CA SER A 107 4.73 -2.62 16.76
C SER A 107 5.02 -2.03 15.38
N ALA A 108 4.85 -0.72 15.24
CA ALA A 108 5.17 0.01 14.02
C ALA A 108 6.68 -0.04 13.71
N GLU A 109 7.52 -0.05 14.73
CA GLU A 109 8.98 -0.18 14.58
C GLU A 109 9.35 -1.54 13.97
N TYR A 110 8.75 -2.62 14.48
CA TYR A 110 9.03 -3.96 13.97
C TYR A 110 8.59 -4.14 12.51
N LEU A 111 7.45 -3.56 12.13
CA LEU A 111 6.98 -3.54 10.75
C LEU A 111 7.95 -2.77 9.84
N LYS A 112 8.43 -1.59 10.28
CA LYS A 112 9.41 -0.79 9.55
C LYS A 112 10.76 -1.49 9.37
N LEU A 113 11.20 -2.27 10.35
CA LEU A 113 12.44 -3.05 10.25
C LEU A 113 12.27 -4.23 9.28
N SER A 114 11.11 -4.88 9.32
CA SER A 114 10.78 -6.04 8.48
C SER A 114 10.55 -5.67 7.00
N SER A 115 10.28 -4.39 6.73
CA SER A 115 10.04 -3.86 5.38
C SER A 115 11.28 -3.23 4.73
N ARG A 116 12.46 -3.39 5.31
CA ARG A 116 13.68 -2.88 4.66
C ARG A 116 14.09 -3.86 3.55
N PRO A 117 14.40 -3.39 2.33
CA PRO A 117 14.93 -4.27 1.31
C PRO A 117 16.24 -4.88 1.82
N ASN A 118 16.28 -6.19 1.96
CA ASN A 118 17.52 -6.90 2.20
C ASN A 118 18.41 -6.70 0.96
N LEU A 119 19.46 -5.89 1.09
CA LEU A 119 20.45 -5.54 0.06
C LEU A 119 21.12 -6.73 -0.67
N GLY A 120 20.81 -7.98 -0.28
CA GLY A 120 21.30 -9.21 -0.91
C GLY A 120 20.29 -10.01 -1.73
N PHE A 121 18.98 -9.72 -1.66
CA PHE A 121 17.95 -10.54 -2.33
C PHE A 121 17.19 -9.71 -3.37
N ARG A 122 17.59 -9.86 -4.64
CA ARG A 122 17.03 -9.16 -5.82
C ARG A 122 15.55 -9.45 -6.15
N HIS A 123 14.78 -10.16 -5.31
CA HIS A 123 13.47 -10.70 -5.71
C HIS A 123 12.30 -10.50 -4.72
N HIS A 124 12.53 -10.00 -3.49
CA HIS A 124 11.44 -9.78 -2.54
C HIS A 124 11.56 -8.39 -1.90
N MET A 125 10.89 -7.41 -2.51
CA MET A 125 10.72 -6.08 -1.92
C MET A 125 9.50 -6.12 -1.00
N ALA A 126 9.71 -6.21 0.31
CA ALA A 126 8.67 -5.89 1.28
C ALA A 126 8.69 -4.38 1.50
N GLY A 127 7.53 -3.73 1.41
CA GLY A 127 7.37 -2.30 1.68
C GLY A 127 6.45 -2.07 2.88
N PHE A 128 6.66 -0.97 3.58
CA PHE A 128 5.76 -0.50 4.63
C PHE A 128 5.63 1.01 4.52
N ASP A 129 4.50 1.46 4.00
CA ASP A 129 4.22 2.86 3.76
C ASP A 129 2.78 3.19 4.16
N ARG A 130 2.56 4.44 4.54
CA ARG A 130 1.23 4.96 4.84
C ARG A 130 0.49 5.19 3.52
N VAL A 131 -0.72 4.65 3.42
CA VAL A 131 -1.59 4.88 2.26
C VAL A 131 -1.96 6.37 2.18
N ARG A 132 -1.70 7.00 1.03
CA ARG A 132 -2.14 8.36 0.71
C ARG A 132 -3.48 8.30 -0.01
N TYR A 133 -4.50 8.96 0.54
CA TYR A 133 -5.85 8.98 -0.04
C TYR A 133 -6.14 10.26 -0.82
N LYS A 134 -5.49 11.38 -0.48
CA LYS A 134 -5.76 12.65 -1.16
C LYS A 134 -5.12 12.69 -2.54
N LEU A 135 -5.80 13.34 -3.48
CA LEU A 135 -5.39 13.37 -4.88
C LEU A 135 -4.07 14.11 -5.09
N ASP A 136 -3.88 15.24 -4.40
CA ASP A 136 -2.66 16.06 -4.42
C ASP A 136 -1.44 15.27 -3.92
N GLU A 137 -1.58 14.56 -2.79
CA GLU A 137 -0.54 13.69 -2.24
C GLU A 137 -0.17 12.56 -3.21
N ARG A 138 -1.17 11.94 -3.84
CA ARG A 138 -1.00 10.89 -4.85
C ARG A 138 -0.31 11.39 -6.12
N GLN A 139 -0.66 12.59 -6.57
CA GLN A 139 -0.05 13.23 -7.74
C GLN A 139 1.42 13.54 -7.50
N GLN A 140 1.76 14.13 -6.34
CA GLN A 140 3.15 14.42 -5.98
C GLN A 140 4.01 13.16 -5.97
N LEU A 141 3.50 12.05 -5.44
CA LEU A 141 4.24 10.78 -5.39
C LEU A 141 4.52 10.23 -6.80
N ILE A 142 3.52 10.24 -7.69
CA ILE A 142 3.71 9.75 -9.07
C ILE A 142 4.64 10.68 -9.86
N LEU A 143 4.50 11.99 -9.72
CA LEU A 143 5.39 12.94 -10.39
C LEU A 143 6.85 12.76 -9.95
N GLY A 144 7.09 12.60 -8.65
CA GLY A 144 8.44 12.30 -8.14
C GLY A 144 9.02 11.01 -8.71
N LEU A 145 8.21 9.95 -8.86
CA LEU A 145 8.64 8.69 -9.48
C LEU A 145 8.95 8.87 -10.98
N ILE A 146 8.16 9.66 -11.70
CA ILE A 146 8.40 9.96 -13.11
C ILE A 146 9.72 10.74 -13.28
N GLU A 147 9.99 11.72 -12.40
CA GLU A 147 11.25 12.47 -12.41
C GLU A 147 12.46 11.57 -12.12
N GLU A 148 12.34 10.66 -11.15
CA GLU A 148 13.39 9.70 -10.80
C GLU A 148 13.67 8.71 -11.93
N ILE A 149 12.63 8.18 -12.58
CA ILE A 149 12.80 7.30 -13.76
C ILE A 149 13.46 8.09 -14.90
N SER A 150 13.01 9.32 -15.13
CA SER A 150 13.54 10.17 -16.22
C SER A 150 15.02 10.46 -16.03
N SER A 151 15.47 10.75 -14.80
CA SER A 151 16.89 11.00 -14.51
C SER A 151 17.76 9.76 -14.75
N ILE A 152 17.29 8.57 -14.37
CA ILE A 152 17.99 7.30 -14.63
C ILE A 152 18.11 7.02 -16.14
N THR A 153 17.08 7.35 -16.92
CA THR A 153 17.09 7.15 -18.38
C THR A 153 17.90 8.19 -19.13
N ALA A 154 18.10 9.39 -18.57
CA ALA A 154 18.88 10.46 -19.20
C ALA A 154 20.40 10.29 -19.01
N GLU A 155 20.82 9.43 -18.08
CA GLU A 155 22.22 9.08 -17.82
C GLU A 155 22.73 7.87 -18.64
N ASN A 156 21.90 7.29 -19.52
CA ASN A 156 22.26 6.22 -20.47
C ASN A 156 22.06 6.67 -21.92
#